data_AF-A0A6L8A5C9-F1
#
_entry.id   AF-A0A6L8A5C9-F1
#
_cell.length_a   1.000
_cell.length_b   1.000
_cell.length_c   1.000
_cell.angle_alpha   90.00
_cell.angle_beta   90.00
_cell.angle_gamma   90.00
#
_symmetry.space_group_name_H-M   'P 1'
#
loop_
_entity.id
_entity.type
_entity.pdbx_description
1 polymer ?
#
loop_
_entity_poly.entity_id
_entity_poly.type
_entity_poly.pdbx_seq_one_letter_code
_entity_poly.pdbx_strand_id
1 'polypeptide(L)'
;MGMLAMGHGCRLWKSVTSGSTTEHLRVLGGISNTDLRVTAGWGRKASSRTYPGRGKFKMRHWTTVEKKALCQGFASEGIEEARGFALLGQAVDVYLNDTTCWCGVPEKSWTYVIGGYKVIKKWLSYREAVILGRPLTKDEAREVTAMVRRLSALILLSNQLDANYRACRDHAYHWPGT
;
A
#
# COMPACT_ATOMS: atom_id res chain seq x y z
N MET A 1 -9.79 27.09 21.12
CA MET A 1 -9.60 25.74 21.69
C MET A 1 -10.19 24.72 20.70
N GLY A 2 -9.49 24.48 19.59
CA GLY A 2 -9.90 23.53 18.55
C GLY A 2 -9.19 22.21 18.75
N MET A 3 -9.94 21.17 19.11
CA MET A 3 -9.41 19.84 19.36
C MET A 3 -8.82 19.26 18.06
N LEU A 4 -7.50 19.04 18.02
CA LEU A 4 -6.81 18.24 17.01
C LEU A 4 -7.29 16.78 17.11
N ALA A 5 -8.47 16.50 16.58
CA ALA A 5 -9.11 15.19 16.64
C ALA A 5 -8.56 14.23 15.57
N MET A 6 -7.26 13.92 15.63
CA MET A 6 -6.71 12.73 14.97
C MET A 6 -6.16 11.69 15.95
N GLY A 7 -6.23 11.96 17.26
CA GLY A 7 -5.43 11.22 18.24
C GLY A 7 -5.90 9.81 18.60
N HIS A 8 -7.21 9.52 18.70
CA HIS A 8 -7.62 8.29 19.41
C HIS A 8 -8.81 7.52 18.81
N GLY A 9 -9.54 8.07 17.83
CA GLY A 9 -10.77 7.46 17.28
C GLY A 9 -10.68 6.87 15.86
N CYS A 10 -9.71 7.29 15.05
CA CYS A 10 -9.63 6.86 13.64
C CYS A 10 -9.01 5.45 13.54
N ARG A 11 -9.78 4.48 13.04
CA ARG A 11 -9.32 3.08 12.93
C ARG A 11 -8.28 2.92 11.83
N LEU A 12 -8.36 3.69 10.75
CA LEU A 12 -7.33 3.72 9.71
C LEU A 12 -5.97 4.18 10.24
N TRP A 13 -5.92 5.12 11.20
CA TRP A 13 -4.65 5.55 11.81
C TRP A 13 -3.95 4.41 12.57
N LYS A 14 -4.71 3.53 13.23
CA LYS A 14 -4.16 2.32 13.86
C LYS A 14 -3.60 1.34 12.83
N SER A 15 -4.20 1.23 11.64
CA SER A 15 -3.63 0.44 10.54
C SER A 15 -2.28 0.96 10.07
N VAL A 16 -2.06 2.27 10.12
CA VAL A 16 -0.78 2.88 9.75
C VAL A 16 0.29 2.61 10.82
N THR A 17 -0.02 2.85 12.09
CA THR A 17 0.99 2.94 13.17
C THR A 17 1.23 1.63 13.94
N SER A 18 0.20 0.82 14.16
CA SER A 18 0.32 -0.43 14.93
C SER A 18 0.21 -1.69 14.07
N GLY A 19 0.02 -1.53 12.75
CA GLY A 19 -0.22 -2.65 11.84
C GLY A 19 -1.54 -3.38 12.09
N SER A 20 -2.41 -2.84 12.97
CA SER A 20 -3.75 -3.37 13.22
C SER A 20 -4.55 -3.29 11.93
N THR A 21 -4.68 -4.41 11.22
CA THR A 21 -5.37 -4.44 9.93
C THR A 21 -6.86 -4.30 10.19
N THR A 22 -7.46 -3.16 9.84
CA THR A 22 -8.92 -3.02 9.84
C THR A 22 -9.53 -4.04 8.88
N GLU A 23 -10.64 -4.67 9.27
CA GLU A 23 -11.23 -5.83 8.57
C GLU A 23 -11.35 -5.61 7.05
N HIS A 24 -11.77 -4.42 6.64
CA HIS A 24 -11.99 -4.07 5.25
C HIS A 24 -10.73 -3.99 4.38
N LEU A 25 -9.54 -3.75 4.99
CA LEU A 25 -8.26 -3.76 4.26
C LEU A 25 -7.70 -5.18 4.10
N ARG A 26 -8.27 -6.19 4.77
CA ARG A 26 -7.79 -7.58 4.65
C ARG A 26 -7.91 -8.14 3.24
N VAL A 27 -8.86 -7.64 2.46
CA VAL A 27 -9.07 -8.05 1.08
C VAL A 27 -7.92 -7.62 0.14
N LEU A 28 -7.12 -6.63 0.55
CA LEU A 28 -6.06 -6.06 -0.27
C LEU A 28 -4.75 -6.86 -0.20
N GLY A 29 -4.17 -7.12 -1.37
CA GLY A 29 -2.84 -7.69 -1.53
C GLY A 29 -2.69 -9.09 -0.94
N GLY A 30 -3.73 -9.92 -1.00
CA GLY A 30 -3.67 -11.31 -0.56
C GLY A 30 -2.79 -12.14 -1.50
N ILE A 31 -1.98 -13.05 -0.95
CA ILE A 31 -1.15 -13.94 -1.76
C ILE A 31 -1.96 -15.15 -2.24
N SER A 32 -1.94 -15.44 -3.54
CA SER A 32 -2.82 -16.47 -4.12
C SER A 32 -2.37 -17.91 -3.86
N ASN A 33 -1.07 -18.15 -3.74
CA ASN A 33 -0.47 -19.48 -3.71
C ASN A 33 0.78 -19.52 -2.83
N THR A 34 1.35 -20.72 -2.63
CA THR A 34 2.46 -20.98 -1.72
C THR A 34 3.83 -21.08 -2.39
N ASP A 35 3.91 -21.06 -3.73
CA ASP A 35 5.18 -20.92 -4.44
C ASP A 35 5.64 -19.46 -4.34
N LEU A 36 6.53 -19.20 -3.38
CA LEU A 36 7.04 -17.87 -3.06
C LEU A 36 8.35 -17.54 -3.81
N ARG A 37 8.71 -18.30 -4.84
CA ARG A 37 9.87 -17.99 -5.66
C ARG A 37 9.57 -16.78 -6.55
N VAL A 38 10.42 -15.75 -6.47
CA VAL A 38 10.28 -14.57 -7.33
C VAL A 38 11.08 -14.83 -8.61
N THR A 39 10.37 -14.99 -9.73
CA THR A 39 10.94 -15.20 -11.07
C THR A 39 10.32 -14.30 -12.15
N ALA A 40 9.44 -13.38 -11.75
CA ALA A 40 8.68 -12.51 -12.65
C ALA A 40 9.48 -11.32 -13.25
N GLY A 41 10.80 -11.25 -13.06
CA GLY A 41 11.65 -10.26 -13.72
C GLY A 41 11.57 -8.86 -13.09
N TRP A 42 11.42 -8.80 -11.77
CA TRP A 42 11.49 -7.59 -10.95
C TRP A 42 12.90 -7.06 -10.76
N GLY A 43 13.91 -7.92 -10.82
CA GLY A 43 15.31 -7.55 -10.56
C GLY A 43 16.29 -8.22 -11.50
N ARG A 44 17.38 -7.53 -11.81
CA ARG A 44 18.51 -8.11 -12.55
C ARG A 44 19.80 -7.84 -11.79
N LYS A 45 20.66 -8.85 -11.71
CA LYS A 45 22.01 -8.73 -11.17
C LYS A 45 22.96 -8.39 -12.32
N ALA A 46 23.72 -7.30 -12.20
CA ALA A 46 24.83 -7.02 -13.11
C ALA A 46 26.04 -6.55 -12.29
N SER A 47 27.15 -7.29 -12.40
CA SER A 47 28.35 -7.10 -11.58
C SER A 47 27.99 -6.99 -10.08
N SER A 48 28.19 -5.83 -9.45
CA SER A 48 27.89 -5.53 -8.05
C SER A 48 26.59 -4.75 -7.81
N ARG A 49 25.80 -4.46 -8.86
CA ARG A 49 24.58 -3.63 -8.77
C ARG A 49 23.32 -4.42 -9.12
N THR A 50 22.23 -4.04 -8.47
CA THR A 50 20.88 -4.53 -8.75
C THR A 50 20.12 -3.49 -9.57
N TYR A 51 19.58 -3.90 -10.72
CA TYR A 51 18.78 -3.05 -11.58
C TYR A 51 17.29 -3.44 -11.49
N PRO A 52 16.37 -2.47 -11.39
CA PRO A 52 14.95 -2.75 -11.38
C PRO A 52 14.50 -3.25 -12.76
N GLY A 53 13.81 -4.39 -12.78
CA GLY A 53 13.19 -4.95 -13.96
C GLY A 53 11.80 -4.39 -14.24
N ARG A 54 11.18 -4.87 -15.32
CA ARG A 54 9.78 -4.53 -15.66
C ARG A 54 8.82 -5.20 -14.67
N GLY A 55 9.09 -6.46 -14.31
CA GLY A 55 8.17 -7.32 -13.57
C GLY A 55 6.98 -7.79 -14.40
N LYS A 56 6.10 -8.56 -13.76
CA LYS A 56 4.80 -9.01 -14.30
C LYS A 56 3.68 -8.55 -13.38
N PHE A 57 2.75 -7.75 -13.90
CA PHE A 57 1.56 -7.34 -13.18
C PHE A 57 0.37 -7.21 -14.13
N LYS A 58 -0.84 -7.34 -13.60
CA LYS A 58 -2.09 -7.20 -14.35
C LYS A 58 -2.98 -6.17 -13.66
N MET A 59 -3.32 -5.10 -14.37
CA MET A 59 -4.39 -4.20 -13.94
C MET A 59 -5.74 -4.78 -14.32
N ARG A 60 -6.72 -4.68 -13.42
CA ARG A 60 -8.07 -5.18 -13.62
C ARG A 60 -9.08 -4.40 -12.79
N HIS A 61 -10.35 -4.58 -13.13
CA HIS A 61 -11.44 -4.13 -12.27
C HIS A 61 -11.46 -4.89 -10.93
N TRP A 62 -11.92 -4.21 -9.89
CA TRP A 62 -12.29 -4.83 -8.62
C TRP A 62 -13.41 -5.84 -8.84
N THR A 63 -13.25 -7.04 -8.27
CA THR A 63 -14.29 -8.07 -8.23
C THR A 63 -15.45 -7.62 -7.32
N THR A 64 -16.62 -8.25 -7.46
CA THR A 64 -17.78 -7.97 -6.59
C THR A 64 -17.46 -8.20 -5.11
N VAL A 65 -16.67 -9.24 -4.80
CA VAL A 65 -16.25 -9.56 -3.43
C VAL A 65 -15.32 -8.47 -2.88
N GLU A 66 -14.32 -8.05 -3.65
CA GLU A 66 -13.41 -6.96 -3.26
C GLU A 66 -14.17 -5.64 -3.08
N LYS A 67 -15.06 -5.28 -4.02
CA LYS A 67 -15.87 -4.06 -3.92
C LYS A 67 -16.71 -4.05 -2.64
N LYS A 68 -17.42 -5.15 -2.36
CA LYS A 68 -18.26 -5.26 -1.15
C LYS A 68 -17.46 -5.04 0.13
N ALA A 69 -16.29 -5.68 0.25
CA ALA A 69 -15.43 -5.52 1.42
C ALA A 69 -14.89 -4.09 1.55
N LEU A 70 -14.51 -3.46 0.44
CA LEU A 70 -14.02 -2.08 0.43
C LEU A 70 -15.11 -1.07 0.78
N CYS A 71 -16.33 -1.19 0.22
CA CYS A 71 -17.45 -0.30 0.53
C CYS A 71 -17.83 -0.35 2.03
N GLN A 72 -17.83 -1.54 2.64
CA GLN A 72 -18.02 -1.68 4.09
C GLN A 72 -16.95 -0.89 4.88
N GLY A 73 -15.72 -0.91 4.40
CA GLY A 73 -14.62 -0.13 4.95
C GLY A 73 -14.82 1.37 4.82
N PHE A 74 -15.12 1.83 3.61
CA PHE A 74 -15.38 3.24 3.33
C PHE A 74 -16.49 3.80 4.22
N ALA A 75 -17.62 3.08 4.32
CA ALA A 75 -18.72 3.45 5.20
C ALA A 75 -18.29 3.56 6.68
N SER A 76 -17.47 2.62 7.16
CA SER A 76 -16.99 2.64 8.55
C SER A 76 -16.05 3.81 8.89
N GLU A 77 -15.48 4.45 7.87
CA GLU A 77 -14.56 5.58 8.00
C GLU A 77 -15.17 6.90 7.47
N GLY A 78 -16.45 6.90 7.11
CA GLY A 78 -17.15 8.08 6.57
C GLY A 78 -16.63 8.51 5.19
N ILE A 79 -16.06 7.59 4.41
CA ILE A 79 -15.57 7.82 3.06
C ILE A 79 -16.69 7.46 2.08
N GLU A 80 -16.99 8.38 1.15
CA GLU A 80 -17.94 8.12 0.06
C GLU A 80 -17.36 7.11 -0.94
N GLU A 81 -18.18 6.20 -1.47
CA GLU A 81 -17.70 5.05 -2.25
C GLU A 81 -16.93 5.45 -3.51
N ALA A 82 -17.49 6.36 -4.32
CA ALA A 82 -16.84 6.83 -5.54
C ALA A 82 -15.50 7.51 -5.21
N ARG A 83 -15.43 8.28 -4.12
CA ARG A 83 -14.19 8.85 -3.61
C ARG A 83 -13.20 7.78 -3.17
N GLY A 84 -13.64 6.77 -2.43
CA GLY A 84 -12.79 5.66 -1.97
C GLY A 84 -12.16 4.92 -3.14
N PHE A 85 -12.94 4.57 -4.16
CA PHE A 85 -12.42 3.96 -5.38
C PHE A 85 -11.54 4.90 -6.21
N ALA A 86 -11.85 6.19 -6.28
CA ALA A 86 -10.97 7.18 -6.93
C ALA A 86 -9.61 7.29 -6.22
N LEU A 87 -9.58 7.21 -4.89
CA LEU A 87 -8.36 7.21 -4.09
C LEU A 87 -7.55 5.92 -4.25
N LEU A 88 -8.19 4.76 -4.40
CA LEU A 88 -7.48 3.48 -4.52
C LEU A 88 -7.06 3.16 -5.98
N GLY A 89 -7.82 3.64 -6.96
CA GLY A 89 -7.64 3.30 -8.38
C GLY A 89 -8.12 1.89 -8.71
N GLN A 90 -7.53 1.27 -9.75
CA GLN A 90 -7.85 -0.10 -10.13
C GLN A 90 -7.19 -1.15 -9.21
N ALA A 91 -7.61 -2.41 -9.34
CA ALA A 91 -6.92 -3.53 -8.71
C ALA A 91 -5.71 -3.94 -9.57
N VAL A 92 -4.60 -4.26 -8.92
CA VAL A 92 -3.38 -4.74 -9.55
C VAL A 92 -3.01 -6.09 -8.95
N ASP A 93 -2.88 -7.10 -9.81
CA ASP A 93 -2.29 -8.38 -9.43
C ASP A 93 -0.80 -8.35 -9.75
N VAL A 94 0.04 -8.43 -8.71
CA VAL A 94 1.50 -8.33 -8.77
C VAL A 94 2.08 -9.74 -8.66
N TYR A 95 2.62 -10.26 -9.77
CA TYR A 95 3.06 -11.65 -9.84
C TYR A 95 4.46 -11.84 -9.26
N LEU A 96 4.64 -12.88 -8.46
CA LEU A 96 5.96 -13.37 -8.04
C LEU A 96 6.55 -14.25 -9.14
N ASN A 97 5.71 -15.11 -9.73
CA ASN A 97 6.02 -16.07 -10.79
C ASN A 97 4.73 -16.32 -11.61
N ASP A 98 4.66 -17.39 -12.40
CA ASP A 98 3.49 -17.66 -13.25
C ASP A 98 2.25 -18.15 -12.49
N THR A 99 2.40 -18.65 -11.26
CA THR A 99 1.31 -19.25 -10.48
C THR A 99 0.91 -18.40 -9.27
N THR A 100 1.81 -17.58 -8.73
CA THR A 100 1.59 -16.82 -7.48
C THR A 100 1.57 -15.31 -7.72
N CYS A 101 0.53 -14.62 -7.25
CA CYS A 101 0.46 -13.15 -7.15
C CYS A 101 0.13 -12.69 -5.73
N TRP A 102 0.53 -11.45 -5.41
CA TRP A 102 -0.30 -10.63 -4.53
C TRP A 102 -1.41 -10.02 -5.37
N CYS A 103 -2.64 -10.35 -5.04
CA CYS A 103 -3.78 -10.03 -5.87
C CYS A 103 -4.63 -8.95 -5.19
N GLY A 104 -5.22 -8.06 -5.98
CA GLY A 104 -6.01 -6.94 -5.44
C GLY A 104 -5.19 -5.88 -4.72
N VAL A 105 -3.97 -5.58 -5.18
CA VAL A 105 -3.19 -4.42 -4.70
C VAL A 105 -3.79 -3.15 -5.31
N PRO A 106 -4.17 -2.11 -4.53
CA PRO A 106 -4.64 -0.86 -5.13
C PRO A 106 -3.59 -0.22 -6.02
N GLU A 107 -4.00 0.28 -7.18
CA GLU A 107 -3.14 0.97 -8.13
C GLU A 107 -2.35 2.09 -7.46
N LYS A 108 -3.00 2.93 -6.64
CA LYS A 108 -2.32 4.03 -5.96
C LYS A 108 -1.28 3.56 -4.93
N SER A 109 -1.50 2.40 -4.30
CA SER A 109 -0.51 1.77 -3.42
C SER A 109 0.66 1.18 -4.22
N TRP A 110 0.38 0.57 -5.38
CA TRP A 110 1.40 0.05 -6.29
C TRP A 110 2.30 1.14 -6.88
N THR A 111 1.70 2.29 -7.21
CA THR A 111 2.43 3.44 -7.76
C THR A 111 2.97 4.40 -6.70
N TYR A 112 2.79 4.11 -5.41
CA TYR A 112 3.20 5.02 -4.33
C TYR A 112 4.72 5.22 -4.31
N VAL A 113 5.15 6.49 -4.27
CA VAL A 113 6.57 6.88 -4.39
C VAL A 113 7.08 7.52 -3.11
N ILE A 114 8.26 7.07 -2.65
CA ILE A 114 9.03 7.72 -1.58
C ILE A 114 10.47 7.89 -2.08
N GLY A 115 11.00 9.13 -2.01
CA GLY A 115 12.36 9.44 -2.45
C GLY A 115 12.64 9.09 -3.92
N GLY A 116 11.64 9.24 -4.80
CA GLY A 116 11.75 8.92 -6.23
C GLY A 116 11.57 7.44 -6.61
N TYR A 117 11.32 6.55 -5.64
CA TYR A 117 11.14 5.12 -5.89
C TYR A 117 9.74 4.62 -5.57
N LYS A 118 9.18 3.80 -6.47
CA LYS A 118 7.96 3.01 -6.19
C LYS A 118 8.28 1.96 -5.13
N VAL A 119 7.66 2.08 -3.95
CA VAL A 119 8.06 1.36 -2.73
C VAL A 119 8.06 -0.16 -2.94
N ILE A 120 6.93 -0.72 -3.36
CA ILE A 120 6.76 -2.18 -3.52
C ILE A 120 7.65 -2.70 -4.66
N LYS A 121 7.69 -1.98 -5.80
CA LYS A 121 8.52 -2.37 -6.94
C LYS A 121 10.01 -2.42 -6.57
N LYS A 122 10.50 -1.44 -5.80
CA LYS A 122 11.90 -1.42 -5.33
C LYS A 122 12.17 -2.55 -4.35
N TRP A 123 11.23 -2.86 -3.46
CA TRP A 123 11.38 -4.01 -2.55
C TRP A 123 11.54 -5.33 -3.31
N LEU A 124 10.74 -5.52 -4.37
CA LEU A 124 10.79 -6.70 -5.25
C LEU A 124 12.07 -6.78 -6.07
N SER A 125 12.65 -5.65 -6.50
CA SER A 125 13.86 -5.68 -7.34
C SER A 125 15.08 -6.32 -6.68
N TYR A 126 15.15 -6.35 -5.35
CA TYR A 126 16.22 -7.03 -4.61
C TYR A 126 15.92 -8.49 -4.31
N ARG A 127 14.74 -8.98 -4.68
CA ARG A 127 14.21 -10.28 -4.25
C ARG A 127 13.96 -11.25 -5.37
N GLU A 128 14.32 -10.88 -6.60
CA GLU A 128 14.42 -11.85 -7.71
C GLU A 128 15.25 -13.06 -7.27
N ALA A 129 14.86 -14.27 -7.65
CA ALA A 129 15.55 -15.49 -7.24
C ALA A 129 17.03 -15.49 -7.61
N VAL A 130 17.42 -14.88 -8.74
CA VAL A 130 18.83 -14.74 -9.16
C VAL A 130 19.64 -13.75 -8.31
N ILE A 131 18.97 -12.89 -7.53
CA ILE A 131 19.58 -11.93 -6.61
C ILE A 131 19.56 -12.48 -5.19
N LEU A 132 18.39 -12.95 -4.73
CA LEU A 132 18.18 -13.41 -3.35
C LEU A 132 18.72 -14.82 -3.10
N GLY A 133 18.81 -15.66 -4.14
CA GLY A 133 19.31 -17.04 -4.06
C GLY A 133 18.34 -18.04 -3.42
N ARG A 134 17.16 -17.59 -2.97
CA ARG A 134 16.13 -18.44 -2.33
C ARG A 134 14.71 -17.89 -2.60
N PRO A 135 13.64 -18.69 -2.39
CA PRO A 135 12.28 -18.17 -2.30
C PRO A 135 12.11 -17.18 -1.13
N LEU A 136 11.03 -16.39 -1.16
CA LEU A 136 10.64 -15.60 0.00
C LEU A 136 10.23 -16.51 1.15
N THR A 137 10.46 -16.07 2.37
CA THR A 137 9.80 -16.67 3.53
C THR A 137 8.33 -16.25 3.57
N LYS A 138 7.50 -17.00 4.31
CA LYS A 138 6.10 -16.61 4.53
C LYS A 138 5.98 -15.23 5.17
N ASP A 139 6.90 -14.88 6.06
CA ASP A 139 6.90 -13.59 6.74
C ASP A 139 7.29 -12.45 5.80
N GLU A 140 8.30 -12.64 4.95
CA GLU A 140 8.63 -11.68 3.89
C GLU A 140 7.44 -11.45 2.95
N ALA A 141 6.69 -12.50 2.62
CA ALA A 141 5.49 -12.37 1.79
C ALA A 141 4.35 -11.63 2.49
N ARG A 142 4.15 -11.88 3.79
CA ARG A 142 3.17 -11.16 4.62
C ARG A 142 3.54 -9.70 4.83
N GLU A 143 4.83 -9.37 4.90
CA GLU A 143 5.26 -7.97 5.02
C GLU A 143 4.88 -7.13 3.80
N VAL A 144 4.92 -7.70 2.59
CA VAL A 144 4.41 -7.00 1.39
C VAL A 144 2.92 -6.75 1.50
N THR A 145 2.14 -7.75 1.92
CA THR A 145 0.70 -7.58 2.16
C THR A 145 0.43 -6.50 3.21
N ALA A 146 1.18 -6.48 4.32
CA ALA A 146 1.06 -5.46 5.34
C ALA A 146 1.43 -4.07 4.82
N MET A 147 2.48 -3.96 4.01
CA MET A 147 2.90 -2.73 3.34
C MET A 147 1.81 -2.19 2.41
N VAL A 148 1.21 -3.05 1.57
CA VAL A 148 0.08 -2.69 0.70
C VAL A 148 -1.05 -2.08 1.51
N ARG A 149 -1.43 -2.72 2.64
CA ARG A 149 -2.53 -2.26 3.49
C ARG A 149 -2.21 -0.94 4.19
N ARG A 150 -1.00 -0.77 4.71
CA ARG A 150 -0.54 0.48 5.34
C ARG A 150 -0.53 1.64 4.34
N LEU A 151 0.00 1.43 3.13
CA LEU A 151 -0.01 2.44 2.06
C LEU A 151 -1.45 2.80 1.66
N SER A 152 -2.33 1.80 1.55
CA SER A 152 -3.74 2.02 1.21
C SER A 152 -4.46 2.83 2.29
N ALA A 153 -4.20 2.54 3.57
CA ALA A 153 -4.73 3.32 4.68
C ALA A 153 -4.25 4.79 4.64
N LEU A 154 -2.95 5.02 4.38
CA LEU A 154 -2.39 6.37 4.22
C LEU A 154 -3.07 7.14 3.08
N ILE A 155 -3.28 6.48 1.94
CA ILE A 155 -3.95 7.08 0.77
C ILE A 155 -5.39 7.46 1.10
N LEU A 156 -6.12 6.58 1.78
CA LEU A 156 -7.51 6.85 2.22
C LEU A 156 -7.58 7.98 3.25
N LEU A 157 -6.54 8.17 4.07
CA LEU A 157 -6.42 9.26 5.05
C LEU A 157 -6.01 10.61 4.45
N SER A 158 -5.58 10.67 3.18
CA SER A 158 -5.00 11.86 2.54
C SER A 158 -5.77 13.16 2.82
N ASN A 159 -7.08 13.19 2.57
CA ASN A 159 -7.89 14.40 2.79
C ASN A 159 -7.90 14.86 4.25
N GLN A 160 -7.98 13.91 5.20
CA GLN A 160 -7.97 14.25 6.62
C GLN A 160 -6.59 14.77 7.01
N LEU A 161 -5.53 14.14 6.52
CA LEU A 161 -4.15 14.57 6.77
C LEU A 161 -3.89 15.98 6.22
N ASP A 162 -4.39 16.27 5.02
CA ASP A 162 -4.31 17.60 4.40
C ASP A 162 -5.07 18.66 5.22
N ALA A 163 -6.26 18.32 5.72
CA ALA A 163 -7.04 19.19 6.59
C ALA A 163 -6.33 19.46 7.92
N ASN A 164 -5.76 18.41 8.52
CA ASN A 164 -4.96 18.53 9.73
C ASN A 164 -3.73 19.43 9.51
N TYR A 165 -3.01 19.22 8.41
CA TYR A 165 -1.86 20.03 8.05
C TYR A 165 -2.22 21.51 7.92
N ARG A 166 -3.30 21.84 7.18
CA ARG A 166 -3.77 23.22 7.03
C ARG A 166 -4.13 23.84 8.38
N ALA A 167 -4.86 23.12 9.23
CA ALA A 167 -5.21 23.60 10.56
C ALA A 167 -3.96 23.91 11.40
N CYS A 168 -2.96 23.02 11.40
CA CYS A 168 -1.69 23.24 12.11
C CYS A 168 -0.90 24.43 11.55
N ARG A 169 -0.78 24.54 10.22
CA ARG A 169 -0.10 25.65 9.54
C ARG A 169 -0.75 27.00 9.91
N ASP A 170 -2.07 27.06 9.89
CA ASP A 170 -2.83 28.31 10.11
C ASP A 170 -2.85 28.74 11.58
N HIS A 171 -2.47 27.85 12.50
CA HIS A 171 -2.31 28.14 13.94
C HIS A 171 -0.83 28.12 14.38
N ALA A 172 0.11 28.18 13.43
CA ALA A 172 1.53 28.22 13.77
C ALA A 172 1.84 29.48 14.59
N TYR A 173 2.67 29.31 15.62
CA TYR A 173 3.10 30.44 16.45
C TYR A 173 3.91 31.44 15.59
N HIS A 174 3.46 32.69 15.56
CA HIS A 174 4.19 33.76 14.89
C HIS A 174 5.33 34.23 15.79
N TRP A 175 6.57 33.98 15.36
CA TRP A 175 7.74 34.51 16.05
C TRP A 175 7.78 36.04 15.87
N PRO A 176 7.81 36.84 16.96
CA PRO A 176 8.01 38.28 16.84
C PRO A 176 9.36 38.53 16.17
N GLY A 177 9.39 39.40 15.16
CA GLY A 177 10.65 39.81 14.53
C GLY A 177 11.60 40.41 15.57
N THR A 178 12.89 40.08 15.46
CA THR A 178 13.97 40.72 16.24
C THR A 178 14.15 42.18 15.83
#